data_AF-A0A9Q3WA87-F1
#
_entry.id   AF-A0A9Q3WA87-F1
#
_cell.length_a   1.000
_cell.length_b   1.000
_cell.length_c   1.000
_cell.angle_alpha   90.00
_cell.angle_beta   90.00
_cell.angle_gamma   90.00
#
_symmetry.space_group_name_H-M   'P 1'
#
loop_
_entity.id
_entity.type
_entity.pdbx_description
1 polymer ?
#
loop_
_entity_poly.entity_id
_entity_poly.type
_entity_poly.pdbx_seq_one_letter_code
_entity_poly.pdbx_strand_id
1 'polypeptide(L)'
;MADTRQDRGRANTEPHHFDVVRRQLNAPPHWANQTLQAWSAALPQEKKPFVTRHYWAETGSVNVFRVVGTDHQDHHGKTWLQLLTGGKRMPHNLQRLLDNPDYYLAPQSRAPRLFYNTVDGLDFYVGADGNHRTCLARFFLAEHGLSQLHEVTVNHYHVDELAYQIWQRAQATLHAQRRPITVIPHPVQTGRDDTPGWKLDHYQLEFEWRDLDADQDDILDRDAFLARCQDLAIARFKPAAPSHTTALRHRIASLFKRS
;
A
#
# COMPACT_ATOMS: atom_id res chain seq x y z
N MET A 1 59.68 6.69 11.13
CA MET A 1 58.64 7.21 10.21
C MET A 1 57.32 6.64 10.67
N ALA A 2 56.59 7.39 11.50
CA ALA A 2 55.29 7.00 12.03
C ALA A 2 54.20 7.70 11.21
N ASP A 3 53.40 6.88 10.55
CA ASP A 3 52.20 7.25 9.80
C ASP A 3 51.13 7.74 10.79
N THR A 4 50.71 9.00 10.65
CA THR A 4 49.66 9.59 11.49
C THR A 4 48.43 9.79 10.60
N ARG A 5 47.55 8.79 10.56
CA ARG A 5 46.20 8.96 10.04
C ARG A 5 45.42 9.87 10.98
N GLN A 6 45.19 11.11 10.55
CA GLN A 6 44.21 12.00 11.16
C GLN A 6 42.81 11.42 10.94
N ASP A 7 42.27 10.84 12.00
CA ASP A 7 40.84 10.63 12.18
C ASP A 7 40.17 12.01 12.28
N ARG A 8 39.60 12.49 11.17
CA ARG A 8 38.75 13.68 11.17
C ARG A 8 37.36 13.28 11.65
N GLY A 9 37.17 13.36 12.96
CA GLY A 9 35.83 13.32 13.56
C GLY A 9 34.93 14.36 12.90
N ARG A 10 33.94 13.91 12.13
CA ARG A 10 32.83 14.77 11.72
C ARG A 10 32.04 15.08 12.98
N ALA A 11 31.98 16.35 13.36
CA ALA A 11 31.06 16.81 14.40
C ALA A 11 29.65 16.34 14.02
N ASN A 12 28.98 15.63 14.93
CA ASN A 12 27.56 15.33 14.83
C ASN A 12 26.80 16.66 14.98
N THR A 13 26.64 17.37 13.87
CA THR A 13 25.86 18.61 13.84
C THR A 13 24.39 18.27 13.95
N GLU A 14 23.72 18.71 15.01
CA GLU A 14 22.27 18.52 15.16
C GLU A 14 21.49 19.25 14.04
N PRO A 15 20.37 18.70 13.52
CA PRO A 15 19.60 19.32 12.44
C PRO A 15 19.17 20.76 12.73
N HIS A 16 18.93 21.11 13.99
CA HIS A 16 18.54 22.45 14.42
C HIS A 16 19.60 23.53 14.19
N HIS A 17 20.86 23.16 13.93
CA HIS A 17 21.91 24.12 13.58
C HIS A 17 21.82 24.61 12.12
N PHE A 18 21.05 23.94 11.27
CA PHE A 18 20.89 24.35 9.88
C PHE A 18 19.77 25.40 9.74
N ASP A 19 20.06 26.52 9.09
CA ASP A 19 19.11 27.63 8.88
C ASP A 19 17.80 27.17 8.23
N VAL A 20 17.90 26.27 7.25
CA VAL A 20 16.73 25.70 6.59
C VAL A 20 15.81 25.00 7.60
N VAL A 21 16.34 24.23 8.54
CA VAL A 21 15.54 23.55 9.56
C VAL A 21 14.92 24.55 10.54
N ARG A 22 15.68 25.58 10.95
CA ARG A 22 15.17 26.63 11.85
C ARG A 22 13.99 27.38 11.24
N ARG A 23 14.04 27.71 9.95
CA ARG A 23 12.91 28.34 9.24
C ARG A 23 11.66 27.47 9.27
N GLN A 24 11.81 26.17 8.99
CA GLN A 24 10.70 25.21 8.98
C GLN A 24 10.11 24.96 10.38
N LEU A 25 10.88 25.17 11.45
CA LEU A 25 10.38 25.10 12.82
C LEU A 25 9.62 26.36 13.24
N ASN A 26 10.07 27.54 12.79
CA ASN A 26 9.45 28.81 13.14
C ASN A 26 8.13 29.04 12.39
N ALA A 27 8.04 28.58 11.14
CA ALA A 27 6.85 28.72 10.31
C ALA A 27 6.60 27.41 9.52
N PRO A 28 6.19 26.32 10.21
CA PRO A 28 6.01 25.04 9.55
C PRO A 28 4.88 25.11 8.52
N PRO A 29 5.07 24.58 7.31
CA PRO A 29 3.98 24.45 6.35
C PRO A 29 2.88 23.54 6.92
N HIS A 30 1.62 23.77 6.53
CA HIS A 30 0.45 23.07 7.10
C HIS A 30 0.55 21.54 7.04
N TRP A 31 1.28 21.00 6.06
CA TRP A 31 1.48 19.57 5.89
C TRP A 31 2.64 18.99 6.71
N ALA A 32 3.47 19.81 7.36
CA ALA A 32 4.68 19.35 8.07
C ALA A 32 4.37 18.37 9.22
N ASN A 33 3.17 18.49 9.81
CA ASN A 33 2.69 17.61 10.87
C ASN A 33 1.90 16.39 10.36
N GLN A 34 1.77 16.20 9.05
CA GLN A 34 1.20 14.98 8.50
C GLN A 34 2.12 13.80 8.78
N THR A 35 1.56 12.70 9.24
CA THR A 35 2.27 11.46 9.56
C THR A 35 2.55 10.64 8.30
N LEU A 36 3.74 10.07 8.22
CA LEU A 36 4.14 9.13 7.20
C LEU A 36 3.34 7.83 7.34
N GLN A 37 2.53 7.53 6.32
CA GLN A 37 1.76 6.30 6.24
C GLN A 37 2.67 5.11 5.90
N ALA A 38 2.27 3.92 6.34
CA ALA A 38 2.95 2.69 5.96
C ALA A 38 2.51 2.25 4.56
N TRP A 39 3.44 1.83 3.69
CA TRP A 39 3.10 1.25 2.38
C TRP A 39 2.16 0.04 2.50
N SER A 40 2.33 -0.76 3.54
CA SER A 40 1.45 -1.89 3.84
C SER A 40 0.00 -1.49 4.12
N ALA A 41 -0.31 -0.23 4.39
CA ALA A 41 -1.70 0.25 4.47
C ALA A 41 -2.34 0.37 3.07
N ALA A 42 -1.57 0.73 2.03
CA ALA A 42 -2.05 0.83 0.66
C ALA A 42 -2.06 -0.53 -0.06
N LEU A 43 -0.99 -1.31 0.12
CA LEU A 43 -0.85 -2.65 -0.45
C LEU A 43 -0.44 -3.66 0.63
N PRO A 44 -1.38 -4.09 1.49
CA PRO A 44 -1.11 -5.12 2.50
C PRO A 44 -0.79 -6.47 1.86
N GLN A 45 -0.17 -7.37 2.63
CA GLN A 45 0.38 -8.63 2.12
C GLN A 45 -0.70 -9.51 1.47
N GLU A 46 -1.89 -9.58 2.05
CA GLU A 46 -3.05 -10.32 1.55
C GLU A 46 -3.64 -9.76 0.26
N LYS A 47 -3.35 -8.49 -0.07
CA LYS A 47 -3.81 -7.82 -1.28
C LYS A 47 -2.83 -7.99 -2.45
N LYS A 48 -1.56 -8.32 -2.18
CA LYS A 48 -0.54 -8.53 -3.22
C LYS A 48 -0.92 -9.57 -4.29
N PRO A 49 -1.56 -10.70 -3.96
CA PRO A 49 -2.02 -11.67 -4.96
C PRO A 49 -2.99 -11.09 -6.00
N PHE A 50 -3.69 -9.99 -5.68
CA PHE A 50 -4.69 -9.37 -6.53
C PHE A 50 -4.10 -8.31 -7.48
N VAL A 51 -2.77 -8.14 -7.51
CA VAL A 51 -2.10 -7.28 -8.49
C VAL A 51 -2.28 -7.90 -9.88
N THR A 52 -2.91 -7.16 -10.78
CA THR A 52 -3.13 -7.57 -12.18
C THR A 52 -2.12 -6.94 -13.14
N ARG A 53 -1.51 -5.82 -12.76
CA ARG A 53 -0.40 -5.21 -13.51
C ARG A 53 0.63 -4.60 -12.58
N HIS A 54 1.91 -4.75 -12.93
CA HIS A 54 3.02 -4.03 -12.29
C HIS A 54 3.80 -3.24 -13.34
N TYR A 55 3.57 -1.93 -13.35
CA TYR A 55 4.38 -1.00 -14.14
C TYR A 55 5.60 -0.59 -13.32
N TRP A 56 6.77 -0.63 -13.96
CA TRP A 56 8.02 -0.11 -13.42
C TRP A 56 8.67 0.79 -14.46
N ALA A 57 9.11 1.97 -14.04
CA ALA A 57 9.87 2.90 -14.86
C ALA A 57 11.14 3.31 -14.13
N GLU A 58 12.28 3.22 -14.82
CA GLU A 58 13.58 3.61 -14.31
C GLU A 58 13.66 5.10 -14.01
N THR A 59 13.06 5.91 -14.89
CA THR A 59 12.99 7.37 -14.81
C THR A 59 11.53 7.83 -14.85
N GLY A 60 11.24 8.86 -14.06
CA GLY A 60 9.91 9.39 -13.85
C GLY A 60 9.97 10.67 -13.04
N SER A 61 8.79 11.25 -12.80
CA SER A 61 8.64 12.46 -11.97
C SER A 61 7.56 12.23 -10.94
N VAL A 62 7.80 12.64 -9.70
CA VAL A 62 6.83 12.52 -8.60
C VAL A 62 6.58 13.88 -7.99
N ASN A 63 5.30 14.20 -7.79
CA ASN A 63 4.93 15.34 -6.96
C ASN A 63 5.25 15.01 -5.49
N VAL A 64 6.23 15.69 -4.90
CA VAL A 64 6.71 15.39 -3.54
C VAL A 64 5.65 15.61 -2.46
N PHE A 65 4.63 16.44 -2.72
CA PHE A 65 3.50 16.65 -1.83
C PHE A 65 2.49 15.51 -1.86
N ARG A 66 2.55 14.68 -2.90
CA ARG A 66 1.80 13.43 -3.06
C ARG A 66 2.58 12.20 -2.60
N VAL A 67 3.80 12.37 -2.10
CA VAL A 67 4.42 11.33 -1.28
C VAL A 67 3.77 11.39 0.10
N VAL A 68 3.05 10.33 0.47
CA VAL A 68 2.24 10.29 1.72
C VAL A 68 2.84 9.36 2.76
N GLY A 69 3.80 8.52 2.37
CA GLY A 69 4.30 7.48 3.24
C GLY A 69 5.59 6.83 2.79
N THR A 70 5.87 5.69 3.38
CA THR A 70 7.12 4.95 3.22
C THR A 70 6.91 3.47 3.50
N ASP A 71 7.76 2.64 2.90
CA ASP A 71 7.86 1.21 3.20
C ASP A 71 8.83 0.92 4.37
N HIS A 72 9.57 1.93 4.84
CA HIS A 72 10.56 1.76 5.89
C HIS A 72 9.96 1.94 7.29
N GLN A 73 9.86 0.84 8.05
CA GLN A 73 9.22 0.77 9.36
C GLN A 73 9.68 1.84 10.38
N ASP A 74 10.97 2.17 10.44
CA ASP A 74 11.51 3.17 11.38
C ASP A 74 10.93 4.58 11.20
N HIS A 75 10.23 4.83 10.10
CA HIS A 75 9.64 6.11 9.76
C HIS A 75 8.12 6.12 9.81
N HIS A 76 7.46 4.97 10.00
CA HIS A 76 6.00 4.90 10.12
C HIS A 76 5.50 5.76 11.29
N GLY A 77 4.41 6.49 11.06
CA GLY A 77 3.78 7.33 12.09
C GLY A 77 4.55 8.60 12.47
N LYS A 78 5.81 8.76 12.02
CA LYS A 78 6.55 10.02 12.21
C LYS A 78 5.99 11.09 11.29
N THR A 79 5.92 12.33 11.77
CA THR A 79 5.59 13.46 10.90
C THR A 79 6.76 13.83 9.99
N TRP A 80 6.49 14.55 8.90
CA TRP A 80 7.55 15.11 8.06
C TRP A 80 8.50 16.00 8.86
N LEU A 81 7.98 16.79 9.80
CA LEU A 81 8.80 17.65 10.67
C LEU A 81 9.68 16.83 11.62
N GLN A 82 9.15 15.75 12.22
CA GLN A 82 9.94 14.84 13.05
C GLN A 82 11.04 14.14 12.25
N LEU A 83 10.79 13.81 10.98
CA LEU A 83 11.83 13.26 10.11
C LEU A 83 12.91 14.31 9.76
N LEU A 84 12.52 15.57 9.56
CA LEU A 84 13.44 16.69 9.32
C LEU A 84 14.35 16.98 10.53
N THR A 85 13.83 16.87 11.75
CA THR A 85 14.59 17.23 12.96
C THR A 85 15.27 16.06 13.64
N GLY A 86 14.75 14.84 13.48
CA GLY A 86 15.20 13.64 14.20
C GLY A 86 15.71 12.50 13.33
N GLY A 87 15.82 12.69 12.01
CA GLY A 87 16.31 11.67 11.10
C GLY A 87 17.80 11.39 11.28
N LYS A 88 18.19 10.13 11.52
CA LYS A 88 19.58 9.69 11.78
C LYS A 88 20.58 10.16 10.71
N ARG A 89 20.17 10.19 9.44
CA ARG A 89 21.02 10.63 8.32
C ARG A 89 20.75 12.08 7.91
N MET A 90 19.87 12.81 8.61
CA MET A 90 19.43 14.12 8.20
C MET A 90 20.53 15.18 8.23
N PRO A 91 21.41 15.27 9.25
CA PRO A 91 22.53 16.23 9.23
C PRO A 91 23.40 16.13 7.98
N HIS A 92 23.75 14.89 7.59
CA HIS A 92 24.55 14.64 6.40
C HIS A 92 23.81 15.01 5.11
N ASN A 93 22.50 14.79 5.03
CA ASN A 93 21.71 15.17 3.86
C ASN A 93 21.45 16.68 3.79
N LEU A 94 21.32 17.37 4.94
CA LEU A 94 21.21 18.82 5.02
C LEU A 94 22.49 19.50 4.54
N GLN A 95 23.66 19.00 4.96
CA GLN A 95 24.92 19.51 4.44
C GLN A 95 25.01 19.32 2.91
N ARG A 96 24.64 18.14 2.40
CA ARG A 96 24.59 17.89 0.95
C ARG A 96 23.63 18.81 0.19
N LEU A 97 22.50 19.18 0.80
CA LEU A 97 21.58 20.16 0.21
C LEU A 97 22.24 21.54 0.09
N LEU A 98 23.00 21.97 1.09
CA LEU A 98 23.73 23.24 1.03
C LEU A 98 24.86 23.18 -0.01
N ASP A 99 25.60 22.08 -0.06
CA ASP A 99 26.71 21.90 -1.00
C ASP A 99 26.23 21.77 -2.45
N ASN A 100 25.05 21.19 -2.68
CA ASN A 100 24.50 20.92 -4.00
C ASN A 100 22.96 20.99 -4.01
N PRO A 101 22.37 22.20 -4.06
CA PRO A 101 20.91 22.37 -4.14
C PRO A 101 20.33 21.86 -5.47
N ASP A 102 21.11 21.90 -6.56
CA ASP A 102 20.71 21.40 -7.89
C ASP A 102 20.39 19.91 -7.89
N TYR A 103 20.80 19.16 -6.86
CA TYR A 103 20.35 17.80 -6.60
C TYR A 103 18.82 17.64 -6.67
N TYR A 104 18.07 18.67 -6.25
CA TYR A 104 16.61 18.65 -6.25
C TYR A 104 16.00 19.46 -7.41
N LEU A 105 16.73 20.42 -7.98
CA LEU A 105 16.21 21.32 -9.01
C LEU A 105 16.42 20.80 -10.44
N ALA A 106 17.51 20.08 -10.69
CA ALA A 106 17.85 19.59 -12.01
C ALA A 106 17.36 18.14 -12.24
N PRO A 107 16.91 17.80 -13.47
CA PRO A 107 16.74 16.41 -13.87
C PRO A 107 18.13 15.78 -14.04
N GLN A 108 18.59 15.09 -13.00
CA GLN A 108 19.87 14.39 -13.00
C GLN A 108 19.74 12.98 -12.42
N SER A 109 20.51 12.04 -12.98
CA SER A 109 20.61 10.69 -12.44
C SER A 109 21.23 10.72 -11.04
N ARG A 110 20.69 9.91 -10.13
CA ARG A 110 21.07 9.89 -8.71
C ARG A 110 21.56 8.52 -8.29
N ALA A 111 22.66 8.51 -7.52
CA ALA A 111 23.15 7.32 -6.83
C ALA A 111 23.22 7.59 -5.31
N PRO A 112 22.54 6.78 -4.47
CA PRO A 112 21.56 5.75 -4.83
C PRO A 112 20.29 6.36 -5.46
N ARG A 113 19.56 5.58 -6.27
CA ARG A 113 18.28 6.01 -6.86
C ARG A 113 17.21 6.24 -5.78
N LEU A 114 16.16 6.98 -6.13
CA LEU A 114 14.97 7.15 -5.32
C LEU A 114 13.85 6.31 -5.92
N PHE A 115 13.18 5.51 -5.09
CA PHE A 115 12.14 4.58 -5.52
C PHE A 115 10.83 4.98 -4.88
N TYR A 116 9.76 5.02 -5.68
CA TYR A 116 8.41 5.31 -5.23
C TYR A 116 7.45 4.21 -5.64
N ASN A 117 6.58 3.80 -4.72
CA ASN A 117 5.52 2.85 -4.95
C ASN A 117 4.17 3.58 -4.94
N THR A 118 3.24 3.14 -5.78
CA THR A 118 1.86 3.64 -5.80
C THR A 118 0.90 2.53 -6.25
N VAL A 119 -0.36 2.60 -5.82
CA VAL A 119 -1.45 1.74 -6.29
C VAL A 119 -2.49 2.48 -7.13
N ASP A 120 -2.43 3.81 -7.17
CA ASP A 120 -3.44 4.69 -7.77
C ASP A 120 -2.85 5.74 -8.73
N GLY A 121 -1.51 5.82 -8.82
CA GLY A 121 -0.82 6.83 -9.60
C GLY A 121 -0.87 8.24 -9.00
N LEU A 122 -1.44 8.39 -7.80
CA LEU A 122 -1.67 9.68 -7.14
C LEU A 122 -1.00 9.76 -5.79
N ASP A 123 -1.07 8.74 -4.94
CA ASP A 123 -0.36 8.68 -3.67
C ASP A 123 0.87 7.79 -3.78
N PHE A 124 2.00 8.35 -3.40
CA PHE A 124 3.31 7.73 -3.50
C PHE A 124 3.89 7.40 -2.13
N TYR A 125 4.63 6.31 -2.07
CA TYR A 125 5.32 5.82 -0.89
C TYR A 125 6.79 5.63 -1.22
N VAL A 126 7.70 6.10 -0.36
CA VAL A 126 9.12 5.84 -0.54
C VAL A 126 9.36 4.33 -0.41
N GLY A 127 9.77 3.67 -1.50
CA GLY A 127 9.84 2.21 -1.59
C GLY A 127 11.16 1.57 -1.15
N ALA A 128 12.21 2.36 -0.95
CA ALA A 128 13.53 1.88 -0.52
C ALA A 128 14.27 2.97 0.28
N ASP A 129 15.59 3.06 0.14
CA ASP A 129 16.34 4.21 0.65
C ASP A 129 15.91 5.49 -0.07
N GLY A 130 15.85 6.61 0.65
CA GLY A 130 15.36 7.88 0.09
C GLY A 130 14.49 8.72 1.02
N ASN A 131 14.11 8.22 2.20
CA ASN A 131 13.20 8.92 3.12
C ASN A 131 13.68 10.34 3.48
N HIS A 132 14.94 10.47 3.92
CA HIS A 132 15.51 11.78 4.28
C HIS A 132 15.60 12.72 3.08
N ARG A 133 15.99 12.20 1.90
CA ARG A 133 16.10 12.98 0.66
C ARG A 133 14.74 13.44 0.16
N THR A 134 13.71 12.59 0.27
CA THR A 134 12.33 12.95 -0.06
C THR A 134 11.77 13.98 0.90
N CYS A 135 12.06 13.83 2.20
CA CYS A 135 11.71 14.83 3.21
C CYS A 135 12.33 16.20 2.86
N LEU A 136 13.63 16.23 2.55
CA LEU A 136 14.28 17.47 2.10
C LEU A 136 13.69 18.00 0.81
N ALA A 137 13.43 17.17 -0.19
CA ALA A 137 12.79 17.58 -1.44
C ALA A 137 11.45 18.27 -1.16
N ARG A 138 10.63 17.72 -0.26
CA ARG A 138 9.33 18.29 0.11
C ARG A 138 9.43 19.69 0.72
N PHE A 139 10.36 19.90 1.68
CA PHE A 139 10.56 21.21 2.29
C PHE A 139 11.27 22.20 1.37
N PHE A 140 12.33 21.77 0.69
CA PHE A 140 13.14 22.61 -0.16
C PHE A 140 12.39 23.08 -1.41
N LEU A 141 11.71 22.17 -2.11
CA LEU A 141 10.93 22.55 -3.30
C LEU A 141 9.74 23.45 -2.94
N ALA A 142 9.14 23.28 -1.75
CA ALA A 142 8.11 24.18 -1.27
C ALA A 142 8.62 25.63 -1.10
N GLU A 143 9.82 25.83 -0.55
CA GLU A 143 10.45 27.17 -0.46
C GLU A 143 10.69 27.79 -1.85
N HIS A 144 10.78 26.97 -2.90
CA HIS A 144 11.02 27.41 -4.28
C HIS A 144 9.74 27.46 -5.14
N GLY A 145 8.56 27.17 -4.57
CA GLY A 145 7.31 27.09 -5.34
C GLY A 145 7.28 25.95 -6.36
N LEU A 146 8.08 24.91 -6.17
CA LEU A 146 8.16 23.73 -7.02
C LEU A 146 7.55 22.51 -6.34
N SER A 147 7.13 21.52 -7.14
CA SER A 147 6.52 20.30 -6.62
C SER A 147 7.13 19.00 -7.14
N GLN A 148 7.89 19.05 -8.23
CA GLN A 148 8.31 17.84 -8.94
C GLN A 148 9.73 17.45 -8.56
N LEU A 149 9.91 16.17 -8.25
CA LEU A 149 11.22 15.53 -8.19
C LEU A 149 11.35 14.59 -9.40
N HIS A 150 12.24 14.95 -10.31
CA HIS A 150 12.50 14.25 -11.57
C HIS A 150 13.53 13.13 -11.41
N GLU A 151 13.74 12.30 -12.43
CA GLU A 151 14.76 11.24 -12.46
C GLU A 151 14.65 10.27 -11.26
N VAL A 152 13.41 9.86 -10.95
CA VAL A 152 13.09 8.88 -9.90
C VAL A 152 12.53 7.60 -10.50
N THR A 153 12.71 6.49 -9.81
CA THR A 153 12.15 5.20 -10.21
C THR A 153 10.75 5.05 -9.62
N VAL A 154 9.79 4.59 -10.43
CA VAL A 154 8.39 4.45 -10.03
C VAL A 154 7.93 3.00 -10.23
N ASN A 155 7.28 2.45 -9.20
CA ASN A 155 6.49 1.23 -9.26
C ASN A 155 5.01 1.59 -9.13
N HIS A 156 4.20 1.18 -10.09
CA HIS A 156 2.75 1.32 -10.03
C HIS A 156 2.10 -0.07 -10.09
N TYR A 157 1.41 -0.43 -9.02
CA TYR A 157 0.71 -1.70 -8.87
C TYR A 157 -0.78 -1.50 -9.11
N HIS A 158 -1.30 -2.04 -10.20
CA HIS A 158 -2.74 -2.08 -10.43
C HIS A 158 -3.34 -3.31 -9.75
N VAL A 159 -4.34 -3.09 -8.89
CA VAL A 159 -4.97 -4.15 -8.11
C VAL A 159 -6.42 -4.34 -8.54
N ASP A 160 -6.86 -5.59 -8.63
CA ASP A 160 -8.28 -5.92 -8.73
C ASP A 160 -8.99 -5.77 -7.38
N GLU A 161 -9.40 -4.54 -7.09
CA GLU A 161 -10.10 -4.21 -5.83
C GLU A 161 -11.40 -5.00 -5.66
N LEU A 162 -12.11 -5.26 -6.76
CA LEU A 162 -13.38 -5.97 -6.71
C LEU A 162 -13.16 -7.43 -6.29
N ALA A 163 -12.22 -8.12 -6.93
CA ALA A 163 -11.87 -9.49 -6.61
C ALA A 163 -11.36 -9.61 -5.17
N TYR A 164 -10.53 -8.66 -4.71
CA TYR A 164 -10.03 -8.61 -3.33
C TYR A 164 -11.19 -8.48 -2.32
N GLN A 165 -12.10 -7.53 -2.53
CA GLN A 165 -13.24 -7.31 -1.63
C GLN A 165 -14.20 -8.51 -1.60
N ILE A 166 -14.42 -9.15 -2.75
CA ILE A 166 -15.27 -10.34 -2.84
C ILE A 166 -14.61 -11.52 -2.13
N TRP A 167 -13.31 -11.72 -2.31
CA TRP A 167 -12.55 -12.73 -1.57
C TRP A 167 -12.59 -12.52 -0.06
N GLN A 168 -12.39 -11.29 0.43
CA GLN A 168 -12.51 -11.00 1.87
C GLN A 168 -13.91 -11.37 2.40
N ARG A 169 -14.97 -11.03 1.67
CA ARG A 169 -16.35 -11.37 2.04
C ARG A 169 -16.63 -12.86 1.99
N ALA A 170 -16.09 -13.56 0.99
CA ALA A 170 -16.22 -15.00 0.84
C ALA A 170 -15.55 -15.71 2.03
N GLN A 171 -14.30 -15.38 2.34
CA GLN A 171 -13.56 -15.93 3.48
C GLN A 171 -14.31 -15.71 4.80
N ALA A 172 -14.81 -14.49 5.05
CA ALA A 172 -15.59 -14.19 6.25
C ALA A 172 -16.90 -15.00 6.31
N THR A 173 -17.55 -15.21 5.17
CA THR A 173 -18.81 -15.98 5.08
C THR A 173 -18.57 -17.47 5.32
N LEU A 174 -17.56 -18.06 4.68
CA LEU A 174 -17.18 -19.46 4.85
C LEU A 174 -16.81 -19.74 6.31
N HIS A 175 -16.02 -18.85 6.92
CA HIS A 175 -15.68 -18.93 8.34
C HIS A 175 -16.92 -18.85 9.24
N ALA A 176 -17.83 -17.88 9.02
CA ALA A 176 -19.05 -17.75 9.80
C ALA A 176 -19.98 -18.97 9.69
N GLN A 177 -19.98 -19.64 8.54
CA GLN A 177 -20.74 -20.86 8.29
C GLN A 177 -20.01 -22.13 8.76
N ARG A 178 -18.77 -22.01 9.25
CA ARG A 178 -17.89 -23.14 9.61
C ARG A 178 -17.73 -24.13 8.46
N ARG A 179 -17.75 -23.64 7.21
CA ARG A 179 -17.43 -24.47 6.05
C ARG A 179 -15.91 -24.65 6.00
N PRO A 180 -15.39 -25.88 5.92
CA PRO A 180 -13.96 -26.14 5.80
C PRO A 180 -13.52 -25.95 4.34
N ILE A 181 -13.82 -24.77 3.79
CA ILE A 181 -13.35 -24.33 2.48
C ILE A 181 -12.23 -23.33 2.69
N THR A 182 -11.15 -23.49 1.94
CA THR A 182 -10.09 -22.49 1.83
C THR A 182 -10.03 -21.96 0.40
N VAL A 183 -10.00 -20.64 0.25
CA VAL A 183 -9.81 -19.98 -1.04
C VAL A 183 -8.50 -19.22 -1.04
N ILE A 184 -7.55 -19.62 -1.89
CA ILE A 184 -6.21 -19.04 -1.98
C ILE A 184 -6.05 -18.33 -3.34
N PRO A 185 -5.90 -16.99 -3.37
CA PRO A 185 -5.66 -16.25 -4.59
C PRO A 185 -4.20 -16.38 -5.02
N HIS A 186 -3.97 -16.58 -6.32
CA HIS A 186 -2.66 -16.70 -6.94
C HIS A 186 -2.57 -15.80 -8.18
N PRO A 187 -1.59 -14.89 -8.26
CA PRO A 187 -1.31 -14.17 -9.50
C PRO A 187 -0.48 -15.06 -10.43
N VAL A 188 -0.95 -15.24 -11.65
CA VAL A 188 -0.23 -15.95 -12.71
C VAL A 188 0.28 -14.93 -13.72
N GLN A 189 1.60 -14.82 -13.88
CA GLN A 189 2.18 -13.91 -14.86
C GLN A 189 1.90 -14.43 -16.28
N THR A 190 1.18 -13.64 -17.07
CA THR A 190 0.79 -14.01 -18.44
C THR A 190 1.62 -13.32 -19.51
N GLY A 191 2.31 -12.24 -19.15
CA GLY A 191 3.15 -11.53 -20.10
C GLY A 191 3.97 -10.40 -19.47
N ARG A 192 4.80 -9.81 -20.32
CA ARG A 192 5.58 -8.61 -20.05
C ARG A 192 5.73 -7.81 -21.33
N ASP A 193 5.48 -6.50 -21.22
CA ASP A 193 5.94 -5.52 -22.21
C ASP A 193 7.17 -4.81 -21.63
N ASP A 194 8.30 -4.83 -22.33
CA ASP A 194 9.51 -4.16 -21.85
C ASP A 194 10.42 -3.62 -22.98
N THR A 195 11.13 -2.55 -22.64
CA THR A 195 12.32 -2.05 -23.36
C THR A 195 13.30 -1.53 -22.31
N PRO A 196 14.52 -1.08 -22.68
CA PRO A 196 15.37 -0.39 -21.72
C PRO A 196 14.63 0.75 -21.03
N GLY A 197 14.72 0.81 -19.70
CA GLY A 197 14.15 1.88 -18.88
C GLY A 197 12.71 1.69 -18.38
N TRP A 198 11.95 0.69 -18.83
CA TRP A 198 10.62 0.41 -18.28
C TRP A 198 10.16 -1.04 -18.52
N LYS A 199 9.20 -1.50 -17.71
CA LYS A 199 8.46 -2.75 -17.94
C LYS A 199 7.02 -2.63 -17.46
N LEU A 200 6.14 -3.44 -18.04
CA LEU A 200 4.79 -3.70 -17.57
C LEU A 200 4.57 -5.21 -17.49
N ASP A 201 4.52 -5.76 -16.28
CA ASP A 201 4.13 -7.15 -16.07
C ASP A 201 2.60 -7.26 -16.05
N HIS A 202 2.06 -8.27 -16.74
CA HIS A 202 0.63 -8.60 -16.74
C HIS A 202 0.40 -9.89 -15.97
N TYR A 203 -0.62 -9.88 -15.11
CA TYR A 203 -1.02 -11.03 -14.30
C TYR A 203 -2.51 -11.31 -14.49
N GLN A 204 -2.84 -12.60 -14.58
CA GLN A 204 -4.19 -13.09 -14.40
C GLN A 204 -4.36 -13.61 -12.97
N LEU A 205 -5.56 -13.47 -12.43
CA LEU A 205 -5.88 -13.91 -11.08
C LEU A 205 -6.55 -15.27 -11.14
N GLU A 206 -5.95 -16.24 -10.47
CA GLU A 206 -6.53 -17.56 -10.24
C GLU A 206 -6.83 -17.75 -8.76
N PHE A 207 -7.81 -18.60 -8.47
CA PHE A 207 -8.23 -18.94 -7.13
C PHE A 207 -8.22 -20.45 -6.97
N GLU A 208 -7.39 -20.91 -6.05
CA GLU A 208 -7.44 -22.29 -5.60
C GLU A 208 -8.55 -22.42 -4.56
N TRP A 209 -9.59 -23.16 -4.91
CA TRP A 209 -10.77 -23.42 -4.11
C TRP A 209 -10.72 -24.85 -3.57
N ARG A 210 -10.41 -25.01 -2.29
CA ARG A 210 -10.32 -26.34 -1.65
C ARG A 210 -11.51 -26.57 -0.74
N ASP A 211 -12.36 -27.54 -1.08
CA ASP A 211 -13.47 -27.99 -0.24
C ASP A 211 -13.10 -29.31 0.45
N LEU A 212 -12.74 -29.21 1.73
CA LEU A 212 -12.24 -30.34 2.50
C LEU A 212 -13.34 -31.33 2.89
N ASP A 213 -14.62 -30.91 2.88
CA ASP A 213 -15.74 -31.83 3.13
C ASP A 213 -16.01 -32.70 1.91
N ALA A 214 -15.86 -32.13 0.71
CA ALA A 214 -16.10 -32.80 -0.57
C ALA A 214 -14.86 -33.51 -1.14
N ASP A 215 -13.68 -33.31 -0.54
CA ASP A 215 -12.37 -33.73 -1.08
C ASP A 215 -12.19 -33.25 -2.53
N GLN A 216 -12.55 -31.98 -2.78
CA GLN A 216 -12.55 -31.37 -4.10
C GLN A 216 -11.71 -30.09 -4.11
N ASP A 217 -10.76 -30.03 -5.05
CA ASP A 217 -9.96 -28.85 -5.34
C ASP A 217 -10.26 -28.37 -6.76
N ASP A 218 -10.68 -27.12 -6.90
CA ASP A 218 -10.87 -26.46 -8.20
C ASP A 218 -9.91 -25.28 -8.33
N ILE A 219 -9.38 -25.08 -9.54
CA ILE A 219 -8.72 -23.82 -9.92
C ILE A 219 -9.72 -23.00 -10.71
N LEU A 220 -10.02 -21.80 -10.23
CA LEU A 220 -10.97 -20.89 -10.82
C LEU A 220 -10.23 -19.67 -11.36
N ASP A 221 -10.52 -19.27 -12.59
CA ASP A 221 -10.18 -17.92 -13.01
C ASP A 221 -11.02 -16.90 -12.23
N ARG A 222 -10.69 -15.62 -12.42
CA ARG A 222 -11.40 -14.51 -11.80
C ARG A 222 -12.92 -14.60 -11.96
N ASP A 223 -13.44 -14.79 -13.16
CA ASP A 223 -14.87 -14.66 -13.40
C ASP A 223 -15.63 -15.88 -12.86
N ALA A 224 -15.05 -17.08 -12.97
CA ALA A 224 -15.56 -18.29 -12.35
C ALA A 224 -15.58 -18.20 -10.82
N PHE A 225 -14.54 -17.61 -10.21
CA PHE A 225 -14.52 -17.33 -8.77
C PHE A 225 -15.62 -16.35 -8.35
N LEU A 226 -15.79 -15.26 -9.11
CA LEU A 226 -16.83 -14.26 -8.82
C LEU A 226 -18.23 -14.86 -8.91
N ALA A 227 -18.50 -15.67 -9.94
CA ALA A 227 -19.77 -16.38 -10.10
C ALA A 227 -20.03 -17.33 -8.92
N ARG A 228 -19.02 -18.13 -8.55
CA ARG A 228 -19.14 -19.08 -7.42
C ARG A 228 -19.41 -18.37 -6.09
N CYS A 229 -18.81 -17.19 -5.87
CA CYS A 229 -19.08 -16.38 -4.68
C CYS A 229 -20.50 -15.80 -4.67
N GLN A 230 -21.05 -15.43 -5.83
CA GLN A 230 -22.43 -14.98 -5.95
C GLN A 230 -23.40 -16.10 -5.60
N ASP A 231 -23.15 -17.32 -6.08
CA ASP A 231 -23.98 -18.49 -5.75
C ASP A 231 -24.00 -18.79 -4.25
N LEU A 232 -22.85 -18.68 -3.57
CA LEU A 232 -22.77 -18.81 -2.11
C LEU A 232 -23.59 -17.74 -1.38
N ALA A 233 -23.59 -16.51 -1.88
CA ALA A 233 -24.39 -15.43 -1.32
C ALA A 233 -25.90 -15.65 -1.54
N ILE A 234 -26.30 -16.20 -2.69
CA ILE A 234 -27.69 -16.57 -3.00
C ILE A 234 -28.15 -17.77 -2.16
N ALA A 235 -27.29 -18.77 -1.95
CA ALA A 235 -27.60 -19.93 -1.11
C ALA A 235 -27.95 -19.54 0.34
N ARG A 236 -27.46 -18.37 0.79
CA ARG A 236 -27.79 -17.73 2.08
C ARG A 236 -29.25 -17.25 2.19
N PHE A 237 -29.94 -17.10 1.05
CA PHE A 237 -31.31 -16.60 0.93
C PHE A 237 -32.37 -17.66 0.61
N LYS A 238 -32.02 -18.96 0.58
CA LYS A 238 -33.05 -20.01 0.53
C LYS A 238 -33.78 -20.02 1.87
N PRO A 239 -35.07 -19.62 1.96
CA PRO A 239 -35.83 -19.85 3.17
C PRO A 239 -35.83 -21.36 3.40
N ALA A 240 -35.50 -21.80 4.61
CA ALA A 240 -35.67 -23.20 4.96
C ALA A 240 -37.11 -23.59 4.61
N ALA A 241 -37.28 -24.61 3.77
CA ALA A 241 -38.59 -25.16 3.48
C ALA A 241 -39.27 -25.51 4.81
N PRO A 242 -40.57 -25.20 5.00
CA PRO A 242 -41.23 -25.43 6.27
C PRO A 242 -41.14 -26.92 6.59
N SER A 243 -40.49 -27.23 7.72
CA SER A 243 -40.40 -28.60 8.22
C SER A 243 -41.80 -29.07 8.56
N HIS A 244 -42.32 -30.03 7.79
CA HIS A 244 -43.48 -30.78 8.19
C HIS A 244 -43.20 -31.46 9.53
N THR A 245 -43.95 -31.08 10.56
CA THR A 245 -44.18 -31.93 11.73
C THR A 245 -45.65 -31.91 12.06
N THR A 246 -46.22 -33.10 11.93
CA THR A 246 -47.61 -33.49 12.16
C THR A 246 -47.90 -33.59 13.66
N ALA A 247 -49.09 -33.12 14.07
CA ALA A 247 -49.83 -33.40 15.32
C ALA A 247 -49.20 -32.89 16.66
N LEU A 248 -49.93 -32.44 17.68
CA LEU A 248 -51.27 -32.81 18.15
C LEU A 248 -51.85 -31.72 19.08
N ARG A 249 -53.11 -31.32 18.83
CA ARG A 249 -54.19 -30.86 19.75
C ARG A 249 -53.85 -30.00 20.98
N HIS A 250 -54.56 -28.88 21.12
CA HIS A 250 -55.47 -28.71 22.27
C HIS A 250 -56.72 -27.86 21.93
N ARG A 251 -57.84 -28.35 22.46
CA ARG A 251 -59.20 -27.78 22.46
C ARG A 251 -59.25 -26.39 23.08
N ILE A 252 -60.13 -25.55 22.56
CA ILE A 252 -61.08 -24.60 23.19
C ILE A 252 -61.79 -23.94 21.99
N ALA A 253 -63.08 -23.67 21.90
CA ALA A 253 -64.29 -24.11 22.56
C ALA A 253 -65.40 -23.57 21.63
N SER A 254 -66.38 -24.41 21.32
CA SER A 254 -67.66 -23.99 20.75
C SER A 254 -68.33 -22.94 21.65
N LEU A 255 -68.43 -21.70 21.18
CA LEU A 255 -69.32 -20.60 21.61
C LEU A 255 -69.02 -19.51 20.55
N PHE A 256 -69.76 -19.36 19.46
CA PHE A 256 -71.05 -18.70 19.40
C PHE A 256 -71.82 -19.17 18.15
N LYS A 257 -72.91 -19.90 18.36
CA LYS A 257 -74.10 -19.86 17.50
C LYS A 257 -75.33 -20.02 18.38
N ARG A 258 -76.16 -18.98 18.39
CA ARG A 258 -77.60 -18.87 18.74
C ARG A 258 -77.91 -17.85 19.84
N SER A 259 -78.24 -16.64 19.39
CA SER A 259 -79.57 -16.03 19.50
C SER A 259 -79.67 -14.93 18.46
#